data_AF-A0A365U3L5-F1
#
_entry.id   AF-A0A365U3L5-F1
#
_cell.length_a   1.000
_cell.length_b   1.000
_cell.length_c   1.000
_cell.angle_alpha   90.00
_cell.angle_beta   90.00
_cell.angle_gamma   90.00
#
_symmetry.space_group_name_H-M   'P 1'
#
loop_
_entity.id
_entity.type
_entity.pdbx_description
1 polymer ?
#
loop_
_entity_poly.entity_id
_entity_poly.type
_entity_poly.pdbx_seq_one_letter_code
_entity_poly.pdbx_strand_id
1 'polypeptide(L)' 'MSYEVQTFTLCDGWVNTWRIEHHDGTVEYETFATRAEAQAALDESLDDLWDEITAGQTHPEAFDTDRYRVAKVGAP' A
#
# COMPACT_ATOMS: atom_id res chain seq x y z
N MET A 1 7.41 -8.22 -15.30
CA MET A 1 7.16 -8.50 -13.87
C MET A 1 7.31 -7.18 -13.15
N SER A 2 6.35 -6.86 -12.29
CA SER A 2 6.27 -5.67 -11.45
C SER A 2 6.16 -6.10 -9.98
N TYR A 3 6.11 -5.15 -9.07
CA TYR A 3 5.87 -5.35 -7.65
C TYR A 3 4.69 -4.48 -7.23
N GLU A 4 3.99 -4.88 -6.18
CA GLU A 4 2.91 -4.10 -5.61
C GLU A 4 2.92 -4.20 -4.09
N VAL A 5 2.32 -3.21 -3.44
CA VAL A 5 2.01 -3.25 -2.01
C VAL A 5 0.62 -3.85 -1.85
N GLN A 6 0.53 -4.92 -1.06
CA GLN A 6 -0.73 -5.59 -0.73
C GLN A 6 -1.10 -5.32 0.71
N THR A 7 -2.39 -5.09 0.93
CA THR A 7 -3.00 -4.99 2.24
C THR A 7 -3.72 -6.29 2.55
N PHE A 8 -3.56 -6.82 3.77
CA PHE A 8 -4.37 -7.95 4.24
C PHE A 8 -5.78 -7.45 4.58
N THR A 9 -6.76 -8.01 3.87
CA THR A 9 -8.18 -7.73 4.06
C THR A 9 -8.89 -8.99 4.54
N LEU A 10 -9.98 -8.81 5.28
CA LEU A 10 -10.73 -9.94 5.86
C LEU A 10 -11.34 -10.86 4.80
N CYS A 11 -11.83 -10.30 3.70
CA CYS A 11 -12.59 -11.04 2.68
C CYS A 11 -11.71 -11.53 1.53
N ASP A 12 -10.81 -10.67 1.03
CA ASP A 12 -10.05 -10.93 -0.19
C ASP A 12 -8.60 -11.36 0.10
N GLY A 13 -8.22 -11.43 1.38
CA GLY A 13 -6.86 -11.72 1.80
C GLY A 13 -5.91 -10.63 1.35
N TRP A 14 -4.77 -11.01 0.79
CA TRP A 14 -3.75 -10.08 0.32
C TRP A 14 -4.08 -9.53 -1.06
N VAL A 15 -4.46 -8.24 -1.10
CA VAL A 15 -4.85 -7.56 -2.34
C VAL A 15 -4.24 -6.17 -2.38
N ASN A 16 -3.91 -5.71 -3.59
CA ASN A 16 -3.47 -4.33 -3.80
C ASN A 16 -4.66 -3.38 -3.61
N THR A 17 -4.56 -2.47 -2.65
CA THR A 17 -5.57 -1.44 -2.38
C THR A 17 -5.08 -0.04 -2.76
N TRP A 18 -3.86 0.09 -3.27
CA TRP A 18 -3.22 1.34 -3.63
C TRP A 18 -3.68 1.70 -5.03
N ARG A 19 -4.61 2.66 -5.12
CA ARG A 19 -5.34 2.96 -6.35
C ARG A 19 -5.21 4.43 -6.73
N ILE A 20 -5.06 4.67 -8.02
CA ILE A 20 -5.02 5.99 -8.65
C ILE A 20 -6.34 6.14 -9.41
N GLU A 21 -7.13 7.14 -9.02
CA GLU A 21 -8.38 7.48 -9.70
C GLU A 21 -8.10 8.58 -10.74
N HIS A 22 -8.36 8.26 -12.01
CA HIS A 22 -8.18 9.19 -13.12
C HIS A 22 -9.43 10.05 -13.36
N HIS A 23 -9.26 11.20 -14.00
CA HIS A 23 -10.37 12.13 -14.27
C HIS A 23 -11.48 11.57 -15.17
N ASP A 24 -11.18 10.52 -15.95
CA ASP A 24 -12.16 9.82 -16.80
C ASP A 24 -12.95 8.74 -16.04
N GLY A 25 -12.70 8.59 -14.73
CA GLY A 25 -13.33 7.60 -13.87
C GLY A 25 -12.68 6.22 -13.91
N THR A 26 -11.56 6.06 -14.64
CA THR A 26 -10.78 4.81 -14.59
C THR A 26 -9.96 4.73 -13.30
N VAL A 27 -9.71 3.51 -12.85
CA VAL A 27 -8.91 3.22 -11.66
C VAL A 27 -7.75 2.33 -12.07
N GLU A 28 -6.55 2.77 -11.75
CA GLU A 28 -5.33 1.98 -11.93
C GLU A 28 -4.74 1.64 -10.56
N TYR A 29 -4.30 0.39 -10.40
CA TYR A 29 -3.61 -0.02 -9.19
C TYR A 29 -2.11 0.25 -9.32
N GLU A 30 -1.53 0.77 -8.24
CA GLU A 30 -0.14 1.17 -8.22
C GLU A 30 0.77 -0.06 -8.27
N THR A 31 1.76 -0.01 -9.17
CA THR A 31 2.78 -1.06 -9.32
C THR A 31 4.15 -0.43 -9.57
N PHE A 32 5.19 -1.15 -9.16
CA PHE A 32 6.57 -0.68 -9.14
C PHE A 32 7.46 -1.59 -9.99
N ALA A 33 8.53 -1.04 -10.56
CA ALA A 33 9.45 -1.83 -11.37
C ALA A 33 10.30 -2.78 -10.52
N THR A 34 10.63 -2.36 -9.30
CA THR A 34 11.49 -3.11 -8.38
C THR A 34 10.85 -3.30 -7.00
N ARG A 35 11.30 -4.35 -6.28
CA ARG A 35 10.92 -4.58 -4.88
C ARG A 35 11.33 -3.41 -3.99
N ALA A 36 12.47 -2.79 -4.29
CA ALA A 36 13.01 -1.69 -3.51
C ALA A 36 12.12 -0.43 -3.61
N GLU A 37 11.64 -0.10 -4.81
CA GLU A 37 10.68 0.99 -5.00
C GLU A 37 9.36 0.73 -4.26
N ALA A 38 8.81 -0.48 -4.38
CA ALA A 38 7.58 -0.84 -3.65
C ALA A 38 7.76 -0.78 -2.12
N GLN A 39 8.94 -1.18 -1.63
CA GLN A 39 9.25 -1.09 -0.20
C GLN A 39 9.39 0.37 0.24
N ALA A 40 10.07 1.21 -0.54
CA ALA A 40 10.23 2.62 -0.22
C ALA A 40 8.88 3.35 -0.16
N ALA A 41 7.96 3.05 -1.08
CA ALA A 41 6.60 3.59 -1.06
C ALA A 41 5.81 3.14 0.19
N LEU A 42 5.94 1.86 0.58
CA LEU A 42 5.33 1.35 1.82
C LEU A 42 5.92 2.04 3.05
N ASP A 43 7.24 2.21 3.11
CA ASP A 43 7.92 2.85 4.23
C ASP A 43 7.47 4.32 4.36
N GLU A 44 7.39 5.06 3.25
CA GLU A 44 6.86 6.45 3.21
C GLU A 44 5.43 6.53 3.73
N SER A 45 4.54 5.63 3.29
CA SER A 45 3.15 5.61 3.76
C SER A 45 3.03 5.31 5.26
N LEU A 46 3.93 4.49 5.81
CA LEU A 46 3.95 4.18 7.25
C LEU A 46 4.51 5.35 8.07
N ASP A 47 5.51 6.06 7.55
CA ASP A 47 6.03 7.27 8.17
C ASP A 47 4.95 8.38 8.22
N ASP A 48 4.21 8.59 7.12
CA ASP A 48 3.08 9.53 7.09
C ASP A 48 2.01 9.15 8.12
N LEU A 49 1.66 7.86 8.22
CA LEU A 49 0.72 7.36 9.22
C LEU A 49 1.23 7.61 10.65
N TRP A 50 2.53 7.45 10.88
CA TRP A 50 3.13 7.73 12.18
C TRP A 50 3.06 9.22 12.54
N ASP A 51 3.28 10.10 11.58
CA ASP A 51 3.10 11.54 11.75
C ASP A 51 1.63 11.89 12.08
N GLU A 52 0.65 11.24 11.43
CA GLU A 52 -0.77 11.39 11.77
C GLU A 52 -1.08 10.94 13.21
N ILE A 53 -0.51 9.81 13.64
CA ILE A 53 -0.69 9.28 15.01
C ILE A 53 -0.10 10.26 16.02
N THR A 54 1.12 10.75 15.79
CA THR A 54 1.80 11.65 16.72
C THR A 54 1.16 13.04 16.75
N ALA A 55 0.53 13.47 15.65
CA ALA A 55 -0.30 14.66 15.59
C ALA A 55 -1.70 14.48 16.22
N GLY A 56 -2.07 13.27 16.63
CA GLY A 56 -3.38 12.95 17.22
C GLY A 56 -4.54 12.92 16.21
N GLN A 57 -4.23 12.77 14.91
CA GLN A 57 -5.23 12.71 13.83
C GLN A 57 -5.81 11.31 13.66
N THR A 58 -5.09 10.28 14.09
CA THR A 58 -5.53 8.89 14.08
C THR A 58 -5.06 8.15 15.34
N HIS A 59 -5.55 6.93 15.55
CA HIS A 59 -5.25 6.14 16.75
C HIS A 59 -4.00 5.27 16.54
N PRO A 60 -3.16 5.04 17.57
CA PRO A 60 -1.95 4.21 17.45
C PRO A 60 -2.16 2.79 16.90
N GLU A 61 -3.37 2.23 17.06
CA GLU A 61 -3.74 0.92 16.49
C GLU A 61 -3.86 0.88 14.96
N ALA A 62 -3.86 2.04 14.31
CA ALA A 62 -3.79 2.12 12.86
C ALA A 62 -2.41 1.66 12.33
N PHE A 63 -1.35 1.80 13.13
CA PHE A 63 0.01 1.37 12.78
C PHE A 63 0.16 -0.14 12.91
N ASP A 64 -0.24 -0.88 11.87
CA ASP A 64 -0.13 -2.33 11.77
C ASP A 64 0.71 -2.71 10.55
N THR A 65 2.02 -2.86 10.76
CA THR A 65 2.96 -3.22 9.68
C THR A 65 2.73 -4.62 9.13
N ASP A 66 2.21 -5.54 9.96
CA ASP A 66 1.92 -6.92 9.56
C ASP A 66 0.71 -7.00 8.62
N ARG A 67 -0.06 -5.91 8.50
CA ARG A 67 -1.14 -5.78 7.53
C ARG A 67 -0.65 -5.52 6.10
N TYR A 68 0.62 -5.19 5.91
CA TYR A 68 1.16 -4.83 4.60
C TYR A 68 2.27 -5.78 4.15
N ARG A 69 2.37 -5.99 2.83
CA ARG A 69 3.51 -6.71 2.25
C ARG A 69 3.81 -6.24 0.84
N VAL A 70 5.08 -6.32 0.45
CA VAL A 70 5.50 -6.19 -0.96
C VAL A 70 5.41 -7.55 -1.64
N ALA A 71 4.59 -7.65 -2.68
CA ALA A 71 4.43 -8.85 -3.49
C ALA A 71 4.99 -8.64 -4.91
N LYS A 72 5.54 -9.71 -5.49
CA LYS A 72 5.95 -9.73 -6.90
C LYS A 72 4.75 -10.12 -7.76
N VAL A 73 4.45 -9.33 -8.77
CA VAL A 73 3.37 -9.55 -9.72
C VAL A 73 3.91 -9.58 -11.15
N GLY A 74 3.23 -10.28 -12.03
CA GLY A 74 3.64 -10.46 -13.42
C GLY A 74 2.51 -11.11 -14.16
N ALA A 75 2.24 -10.62 -15.37
CA ALA A 75 1.09 -11.01 -16.17
C ALA A 75 0.91 -12.54 -16.19
N PRO A 76 -0.34 -13.03 -16.19
CA PRO A 76 -0.62 -14.46 -16.43
C PRO A 76 0.04 -14.96 -17.72
#